data_AF-A0A1K1NH57-F1
#
_entry.id   AF-A0A1K1NH57-F1
#
_cell.length_a   1.000
_cell.length_b   1.000
_cell.length_c   1.000
_cell.angle_alpha   90.00
_cell.angle_beta   90.00
_cell.angle_gamma   90.00
#
_symmetry.space_group_name_H-M   'P 1'
#
loop_
_entity.id
_entity.type
_entity.pdbx_description
1 polymer ?
#
loop_
_entity_poly.entity_id
_entity_poly.type
_entity_poly.pdbx_seq_one_letter_code
_entity_poly.pdbx_strand_id
1 'polypeptide(L)'
;MTRIYEISYHPDDGSSWTLRLDGRPVGRFPSRFEALQAAVNRAAADGVGTGIAIEGADGIWRPFGSDAKRPAELPRLSVGRYAAAPVGAMPVPMARGSNGGHGRN
;
A
#
# COMPACT_ATOMS: atom_id res chain seq x y z
N MET A 1 19.47 -0.09 -11.81
CA MET A 1 18.51 0.39 -10.78
C MET A 1 17.54 -0.74 -10.53
N THR A 2 17.34 -1.14 -9.28
CA THR A 2 16.45 -2.25 -8.95
C THR A 2 15.01 -1.76 -8.93
N ARG A 3 14.12 -2.37 -9.70
CA ARG A 3 12.67 -2.08 -9.72
C ARG A 3 11.99 -2.97 -8.70
N ILE A 4 11.23 -2.39 -7.77
CA ILE A 4 10.58 -3.18 -6.71
C ILE A 4 9.07 -2.98 -6.77
N TYR A 5 8.37 -4.06 -7.11
CA TYR A 5 6.92 -4.12 -7.04
C TYR A 5 6.47 -4.40 -5.61
N GLU A 6 5.63 -3.54 -5.06
CA GLU A 6 5.24 -3.57 -3.65
C GLU A 6 3.74 -3.86 -3.51
N ILE A 7 3.40 -4.83 -2.66
CA ILE A 7 2.01 -5.20 -2.34
C ILE A 7 1.82 -5.19 -0.82
N SER A 8 0.97 -4.28 -0.34
CA SER A 8 0.56 -4.19 1.06
C SER A 8 -0.29 -5.39 1.51
N TYR A 9 -0.31 -5.64 2.81
CA TYR A 9 -1.20 -6.64 3.40
C TYR A 9 -2.64 -6.14 3.37
N HIS A 10 -2.85 -4.88 3.77
CA HIS A 10 -4.16 -4.23 3.81
C HIS A 10 -4.53 -3.55 2.48
N PRO A 11 -5.83 -3.46 2.15
CA PRO A 11 -6.33 -2.66 1.05
C PRO A 11 -6.21 -1.15 1.35
N ASP A 12 -6.10 -0.32 0.31
CA ASP A 12 -5.84 1.14 0.42
C ASP A 12 -7.08 1.91 0.89
N ASP A 13 -8.20 1.84 0.14
CA ASP A 13 -9.45 2.58 0.40
C ASP A 13 -10.65 1.62 0.52
N GLY A 14 -10.49 0.53 1.28
CA GLY A 14 -11.62 -0.27 1.75
C GLY A 14 -12.09 -1.42 0.86
N SER A 15 -11.50 -1.68 -0.31
CA SER A 15 -11.78 -2.92 -1.11
C SER A 15 -10.76 -3.20 -2.22
N SER A 16 -9.59 -2.54 -2.26
CA SER A 16 -8.65 -2.73 -3.37
C SER A 16 -7.20 -2.74 -2.93
N TRP A 17 -6.41 -3.57 -3.58
CA TRP A 17 -4.96 -3.63 -3.41
C TRP A 17 -4.28 -2.83 -4.51
N THR A 18 -3.52 -1.84 -4.09
CA THR A 18 -2.70 -1.03 -4.98
C THR A 18 -1.35 -1.71 -5.14
N LEU A 19 -1.00 -2.06 -6.38
CA LEU A 19 0.36 -2.45 -6.72
C LEU A 19 1.19 -1.18 -6.90
N ARG A 20 2.27 -1.06 -6.14
CA ARG A 20 3.22 0.06 -6.25
C ARG A 20 4.52 -0.40 -6.91
N LEU A 21 5.21 0.51 -7.58
CA LEU A 21 6.56 0.34 -8.09
C LEU A 21 7.39 1.49 -7.53
N ASP A 22 8.36 1.19 -6.68
CA ASP A 22 9.20 2.20 -6.00
C ASP A 22 8.35 3.31 -5.33
N GLY A 23 7.29 2.90 -4.63
CA GLY A 23 6.34 3.77 -3.94
C GLY A 23 5.27 4.41 -4.84
N ARG A 24 5.34 4.26 -6.16
CA ARG A 24 4.36 4.85 -7.10
C ARG A 24 3.26 3.86 -7.46
N PRO A 25 1.97 4.22 -7.39
CA PRO A 25 0.89 3.32 -7.80
C PRO A 25 0.96 3.04 -9.30
N VAL A 26 0.98 1.75 -9.67
CA VAL A 26 1.03 1.28 -11.06
C VAL A 26 -0.15 0.37 -11.43
N GLY A 27 -1.03 0.08 -10.48
CA GLY A 27 -2.25 -0.69 -10.70
C GLY A 27 -3.10 -0.79 -9.44
N ARG A 28 -4.40 -1.00 -9.62
CA ARG A 28 -5.38 -1.22 -8.55
C ARG A 28 -6.17 -2.48 -8.87
N PHE A 29 -6.25 -3.39 -7.91
CA PHE A 29 -6.84 -4.71 -8.09
C PHE A 29 -7.91 -4.97 -7.02
N PRO A 30 -8.99 -5.71 -7.35
CA PRO A 30 -10.06 -5.97 -6.40
C PRO A 30 -9.68 -7.02 -5.35
N SER A 31 -8.66 -7.83 -5.60
CA SER A 31 -8.12 -8.79 -4.63
C SER A 31 -6.61 -8.69 -4.47
N ARG A 32 -6.12 -9.03 -3.28
CA ARG A 32 -4.68 -9.15 -3.00
C ARG A 32 -4.00 -10.16 -3.91
N PHE A 33 -4.68 -11.27 -4.17
CA PHE A 33 -4.18 -12.33 -5.04
C PHE A 33 -3.93 -11.81 -6.46
N GLU A 34 -4.86 -11.05 -7.04
CA GLU A 34 -4.65 -10.47 -8.38
C GLU A 34 -3.55 -9.42 -8.38
N ALA A 35 -3.41 -8.61 -7.33
CA ALA A 35 -2.29 -7.68 -7.20
C ALA A 35 -0.94 -8.42 -7.19
N LEU A 36 -0.85 -9.54 -6.46
CA LEU A 36 0.33 -10.40 -6.42
C LEU A 36 0.61 -11.02 -7.79
N GLN A 37 -0.40 -11.60 -8.44
CA GLN A 37 -0.26 -12.20 -9.77
C GLN A 37 0.21 -11.17 -10.79
N ALA A 38 -0.35 -9.96 -10.76
CA ALA A 38 0.09 -8.87 -11.62
C ALA A 38 1.53 -8.43 -11.32
N ALA A 39 1.93 -8.36 -10.05
CA ALA A 39 3.30 -8.05 -9.66
C ALA A 39 4.29 -9.08 -10.22
N VAL A 40 3.98 -10.38 -10.08
CA VAL A 40 4.80 -11.48 -10.61
C VAL A 40 4.91 -11.40 -12.12
N ASN A 41 3.79 -11.26 -12.84
CA ASN A 41 3.79 -11.18 -14.30
C ASN A 41 4.60 -9.97 -14.80
N ARG A 42 4.48 -8.83 -14.14
CA ARG A 42 5.25 -7.62 -14.50
C ARG A 42 6.72 -7.75 -14.16
N ALA A 43 7.06 -8.31 -12.99
CA ALA A 43 8.45 -8.54 -12.61
C ALA A 43 9.14 -9.54 -13.55
N ALA A 44 8.44 -10.59 -13.96
CA ALA A 44 8.92 -11.55 -14.94
C ALA A 44 9.13 -10.91 -16.34
N ALA A 45 8.22 -10.02 -16.76
CA ALA A 45 8.35 -9.30 -18.02
C ALA A 45 9.50 -8.27 -18.01
N ASP A 46 9.72 -7.58 -16.89
CA ASP A 46 10.79 -6.59 -16.73
C ASP A 46 12.18 -7.23 -16.59
N GLY A 47 12.27 -8.48 -16.11
CA GLY A 47 13.49 -9.27 -16.11
C GLY A 47 14.51 -8.88 -15.02
N VAL A 48 15.79 -8.87 -15.40
CA VAL A 48 16.93 -8.75 -14.47
C VAL A 48 16.93 -7.39 -13.76
N GLY A 49 17.12 -7.41 -12.44
CA GLY A 49 17.09 -6.20 -11.62
C GLY A 49 15.70 -5.82 -11.16
N THR A 50 14.74 -6.73 -11.22
CA THR A 50 13.38 -6.52 -10.72
C THR A 50 13.10 -7.45 -9.54
N GLY A 51 12.29 -7.00 -8.61
CA GLY A 51 11.92 -7.76 -7.42
C GLY A 51 10.51 -7.43 -6.95
N ILE A 52 10.03 -8.22 -5.99
CA ILE A 52 8.69 -8.10 -5.44
C ILE A 52 8.81 -8.02 -3.92
N ALA A 53 8.19 -7.04 -3.30
CA ALA A 53 8.11 -6.88 -1.86
C ALA A 53 6.66 -7.10 -1.42
N ILE A 54 6.46 -8.06 -0.52
CA ILE A 54 5.13 -8.40 -0.01
C ILE A 54 5.11 -8.14 1.49
N GLU A 55 4.18 -7.33 1.95
CA GLU A 55 3.94 -7.11 3.38
C GLU A 55 3.19 -8.31 3.98
N GLY A 56 3.72 -8.90 5.04
CA GLY A 56 3.04 -9.96 5.78
C GLY A 56 1.94 -9.42 6.70
N ALA A 57 1.14 -10.34 7.27
CA ALA A 57 0.11 -9.99 8.26
C ALA A 57 0.70 -9.40 9.56
N ASP A 58 1.99 -9.65 9.77
CA ASP A 58 2.83 -9.12 10.83
C ASP A 58 3.38 -7.71 10.53
N GLY A 59 3.03 -7.11 9.39
CA GLY A 59 3.55 -5.81 8.95
C GLY A 59 5.00 -5.84 8.46
N ILE A 60 5.57 -7.04 8.28
CA ILE A 60 6.95 -7.20 7.84
C ILE A 60 7.00 -7.33 6.31
N TRP A 61 7.83 -6.50 5.67
CA TRP A 61 8.07 -6.56 4.23
C TRP A 61 9.05 -7.68 3.88
N ARG A 62 8.62 -8.60 3.02
CA ARG A 62 9.37 -9.79 2.63
C ARG A 62 9.74 -9.68 1.14
N PRO A 63 11.04 -9.65 0.81
CA PRO A 63 11.52 -9.56 -0.56
C PRO A 63 11.50 -10.91 -1.29
N PHE A 64 11.14 -10.88 -2.57
CA PHE A 64 11.12 -12.00 -3.51
C PHE A 64 11.77 -11.57 -4.84
N GLY A 65 12.38 -12.52 -5.55
CA GLY A 65 12.90 -12.27 -6.91
C GLY A 65 11.80 -12.21 -7.97
N SER A 66 12.19 -11.86 -9.21
CA SER A 66 11.30 -11.72 -10.37
C SER A 66 10.39 -12.93 -10.63
N ASP A 67 10.85 -14.14 -10.32
CA ASP A 67 10.12 -15.38 -10.53
C ASP A 67 9.23 -15.80 -9.35
N ALA A 68 9.26 -15.08 -8.23
CA ALA A 68 8.60 -15.44 -6.95
C ALA A 68 8.89 -16.86 -6.40
N LYS A 69 9.74 -17.64 -7.09
CA LYS A 69 10.19 -18.99 -6.73
C LYS A 69 11.55 -19.03 -6.05
N ARG A 70 12.33 -17.94 -6.12
CA ARG A 70 13.66 -17.84 -5.52
C ARG A 70 13.66 -16.72 -4.47
N PRO A 71 14.09 -16.99 -3.22
CA PRO A 71 14.47 -15.94 -2.30
C PRO A 71 15.52 -15.07 -3.00
N ALA A 72 15.23 -13.79 -3.19
CA ALA A 72 16.21 -12.83 -3.67
C ALA A 72 16.67 -12.02 -2.47
N GLU A 73 17.99 -11.89 -2.31
CA GLU A 73 18.59 -10.93 -1.39
C GLU A 73 18.36 -9.53 -1.97
N LEU A 74 17.16 -8.97 -1.77
CA LEU A 74 16.93 -7.56 -2.05
C LEU A 74 17.58 -6.74 -0.93
N PRO A 75 18.17 -5.57 -1.25
CA PRO A 75 18.62 -4.62 -0.23
C PRO A 75 17.50 -4.37 0.77
N ARG A 76 17.84 -4.34 2.06
CA ARG A 76 16.88 -4.15 3.15
C ARG A 76 15.96 -2.96 2.83
N LEU A 77 14.70 -3.25 2.50
CA LEU A 77 13.70 -2.23 2.27
C LEU A 77 13.56 -1.44 3.56
N SER A 78 13.79 -0.13 3.47
CA SER A 78 13.71 0.74 4.64
C SER A 78 12.27 0.81 5.12
N VAL A 79 11.99 0.12 6.23
CA VAL A 79 10.71 0.06 6.97
C VAL A 79 10.16 1.46 7.31
N GLY A 80 11.00 2.49 7.29
CA GLY A 80 10.65 3.85 7.69
C GLY A 80 9.84 4.69 6.69
N ARG A 81 9.57 4.24 5.46
CA ARG A 81 8.74 5.04 4.52
C ARG A 81 7.24 4.78 4.63
N TYR A 82 6.83 3.74 5.35
CA TYR A 82 5.44 3.27 5.36
C TYR A 82 4.82 3.21 6.77
N ALA A 83 5.51 3.74 7.78
CA ALA A 83 4.89 4.00 9.07
C ALA A 83 3.87 5.15 8.92
N ALA A 84 2.60 4.77 9.00
CA ALA A 84 1.42 5.61 9.24
C ALA A 84 0.92 6.50 8.08
N ALA A 85 -0.11 6.03 7.39
CA ALA A 85 -1.31 6.84 7.30
C ALA A 85 -2.20 6.45 8.50
N PRO A 86 -2.46 7.36 9.47
CA PRO A 86 -3.40 7.06 10.54
C PRO A 86 -4.80 6.88 9.94
N VAL A 87 -5.28 5.64 9.98
CA VAL A 87 -6.70 5.30 9.79
C VAL A 87 -7.43 5.89 11.01
N GLY A 88 -7.90 7.13 10.93
CA GLY A 88 -8.54 7.73 12.11
C GLY A 88 -8.87 9.22 12.14
N ALA A 89 -8.99 9.92 11.00
CA ALA A 89 -9.50 11.29 11.01
C ALA A 89 -10.73 11.42 10.11
N MET A 90 -11.85 10.82 10.54
CA MET A 90 -13.15 11.30 10.10
C MET A 90 -13.37 12.69 10.73
N PRO A 91 -13.56 13.77 9.95
CA PRO A 91 -14.13 14.98 10.51
C PRO A 91 -15.57 14.67 10.90
N VAL A 92 -15.83 14.53 12.20
CA VAL A 92 -17.19 14.60 12.74
C VAL A 92 -17.83 15.90 12.25
N PRO A 93 -19.00 15.87 11.57
CA PRO A 93 -19.74 17.09 11.33
C PRO A 93 -20.24 17.57 12.69
N MET A 94 -19.54 18.53 13.28
CA MET A 94 -19.98 19.21 14.50
C MET A 94 -21.32 19.86 14.19
N ALA A 95 -22.37 19.34 14.83
CA ALA A 95 -23.71 19.88 14.78
C ALA A 95 -23.65 21.39 15.08
N ARG A 96 -24.08 22.20 14.12
CA ARG A 96 -24.21 23.66 14.29
C ARG A 96 -25.37 23.90 15.25
N GLY A 97 -25.06 23.97 16.54
CA GLY A 97 -25.97 24.42 17.58
C GLY A 97 -26.43 25.84 17.28
N SER A 98 -27.68 25.97 16.84
CA SER A 98 -28.38 27.25 16.79
C SER A 98 -28.68 27.68 18.22
N ASN A 99 -27.84 28.56 18.78
CA ASN A 99 -28.18 29.33 19.97
C ASN A 99 -28.23 30.82 19.58
N GLY A 100 -29.45 31.33 19.46
CA GLY A 100 -29.74 32.72 19.14
C GLY A 100 -30.79 33.27 20.11
N GLY A 101 -30.45 33.29 21.40
CA GLY A 101 -31.12 34.15 22.36
C GLY A 101 -30.65 35.60 22.15
N HIS A 102 -31.57 36.50 21.80
CA HIS A 102 -31.38 37.94 21.95
C HIS A 102 -32.59 38.48 22.72
N GLY A 103 -32.34 38.80 23.99
CA GLY A 103 -33.17 39.69 24.77
C GLY A 103 -32.42 41.00 25.01
N ARG A 104 -33.20 42.06 25.28
CA ARG A 104 -32.88 43.50 25.47
C ARG A 104 -32.87 44.26 24.13
N ASN A 105 -33.73 45.25 23.93
CA ASN A 105 -34.11 46.37 24.81
C ASN A 105 -35.62 46.65 24.77
#